data_AF-A0A2S4Z8E6-F1
#
_entry.id   AF-A0A2S4Z8E6-F1
#
_cell.length_a   1.000
_cell.length_b   1.000
_cell.length_c   1.000
_cell.angle_alpha   90.00
_cell.angle_beta   90.00
_cell.angle_gamma   90.00
#
_symmetry.space_group_name_H-M   'P 1'
#
loop_
_entity.id
_entity.type
_entity.pdbx_description
1 polymer ?
#
loop_
_entity_poly.entity_id
_entity_poly.type
_entity_poly.pdbx_seq_one_letter_code
_entity_poly.pdbx_strand_id
1 'polypeptide(L)'
;MGRIAGRFVRVEPRRRARAFVLGLLSDLPRKNCWTLAEYAGDTTPYGLQHLLSRARWDADAVRDDIRSFVVERLHHQEAVLVVDETGDLKKGTLTVGVQRQYSDWALTDIADDRPGHHQLLVRRNRRTRELGFYRCYSATQVPLSTLVRVAGRRWTVEETFQSGKGLAGLDEDQVRRWTSWHRWVTLAMLAHAFLTVVRADEQARDPTPDGLIPLTCNEIQHLFTALIVQPAPEAAYRLRWSHWRRRHQARSQTSHYQRQAAQT
;
A
#
# COMPACT_ATOMS: atom_id res chain seq x y z
N MET A 1 2.99 -14.96 -5.16
CA MET A 1 4.34 -15.30 -4.64
C MET A 1 5.30 -15.92 -5.66
N GLY A 2 4.85 -16.60 -6.72
CA GLY A 2 5.76 -17.19 -7.72
C GLY A 2 6.65 -16.17 -8.43
N ARG A 3 6.06 -15.06 -8.88
CA ARG A 3 6.76 -13.96 -9.58
C ARG A 3 7.97 -13.39 -8.82
N ILE A 4 7.84 -13.19 -7.51
CA ILE A 4 8.90 -12.57 -6.68
C ILE A 4 9.85 -13.60 -6.06
N ALA A 5 9.70 -14.88 -6.37
CA ALA A 5 10.43 -15.96 -5.72
C ALA A 5 11.95 -15.81 -5.86
N GLY A 6 12.42 -15.43 -7.06
CA GLY A 6 13.83 -15.25 -7.37
C GLY A 6 14.50 -14.06 -6.68
N ARG A 7 13.73 -13.21 -5.99
CA ARG A 7 14.27 -12.03 -5.27
C ARG A 7 14.76 -12.35 -3.86
N PHE A 8 14.54 -13.59 -3.41
CA PHE A 8 14.97 -14.07 -2.09
C PHE A 8 16.13 -15.06 -2.26
N VAL A 9 17.23 -14.81 -1.54
CA VAL A 9 18.41 -15.69 -1.60
C VAL A 9 18.14 -17.07 -0.99
N ARG A 10 17.21 -17.15 -0.02
CA ARG A 10 16.86 -18.39 0.67
C ARG A 10 15.34 -18.60 0.74
N VAL A 11 14.94 -19.86 0.94
CA VAL A 11 13.52 -20.24 1.00
C VAL A 11 12.82 -19.75 2.27
N GLU A 12 13.53 -19.64 3.40
CA GLU A 12 12.93 -19.25 4.68
C GLU A 12 12.45 -17.78 4.68
N PRO A 13 13.26 -16.79 4.23
CA PRO A 13 12.77 -15.43 4.02
C PRO A 13 11.59 -15.36 3.05
N ARG A 14 11.59 -16.16 1.98
CA ARG A 14 10.47 -16.21 1.02
C ARG A 14 9.19 -16.75 1.68
N ARG A 15 9.28 -17.83 2.47
CA ARG A 15 8.15 -18.39 3.21
C ARG A 15 7.61 -17.38 4.23
N ARG A 16 8.50 -16.69 4.95
CA ARG A 16 8.09 -15.62 5.87
C ARG A 16 7.47 -14.44 5.15
N ALA A 17 7.99 -14.02 3.99
CA ALA A 17 7.38 -12.97 3.19
C ALA A 17 5.97 -13.38 2.71
N ARG A 18 5.77 -14.65 2.34
CA ARG A 18 4.43 -15.17 2.03
C ARG A 18 3.50 -15.06 3.25
N ALA A 19 3.94 -15.54 4.41
CA ALA A 19 3.14 -15.48 5.64
C ALA A 19 2.82 -14.03 6.04
N PHE A 20 3.80 -13.14 5.89
CA PHE A 20 3.64 -11.70 6.12
C PHE A 20 2.55 -11.11 5.21
N VAL A 21 2.63 -11.34 3.90
CA VAL A 21 1.62 -10.85 2.93
C VAL A 21 0.24 -11.45 3.21
N LEU A 22 0.15 -12.74 3.57
CA LEU A 22 -1.12 -13.35 3.94
C LEU A 22 -1.71 -12.71 5.20
N GLY A 23 -0.89 -12.40 6.20
CA GLY A 23 -1.34 -11.65 7.38
C GLY A 23 -1.69 -10.20 7.08
N LEU A 24 -1.08 -9.57 6.07
CA LEU A 24 -1.53 -8.25 5.61
C LEU A 24 -2.88 -8.31 4.91
N LEU A 25 -3.16 -9.39 4.19
CA LEU A 25 -4.43 -9.63 3.50
C LEU A 25 -5.53 -10.11 4.45
N SER A 26 -5.26 -10.43 5.71
CA SER A 26 -6.29 -10.91 6.63
C SER A 26 -7.08 -9.80 7.31
N ASP A 27 -8.17 -10.17 7.96
CA ASP A 27 -9.09 -9.31 8.72
C ASP A 27 -8.56 -8.95 10.13
N LEU A 28 -7.26 -9.10 10.35
CA LEU A 28 -6.64 -8.77 11.64
C LEU A 28 -6.92 -7.30 12.02
N PRO A 29 -7.30 -7.02 13.27
CA PRO A 29 -7.65 -5.67 13.72
C PRO A 29 -6.46 -4.72 13.74
N ARG A 30 -5.23 -5.25 13.68
CA ARG A 30 -3.99 -4.47 13.64
C ARG A 30 -2.88 -5.26 12.96
N LYS A 31 -2.30 -4.73 11.89
CA LYS A 31 -1.27 -5.37 11.05
C LYS A 31 0.13 -4.91 11.40
N ASN A 32 0.58 -5.23 12.62
CA ASN A 32 1.97 -5.03 13.02
C ASN A 32 2.75 -6.36 13.06
N CYS A 33 4.09 -6.31 13.16
CA CYS A 33 4.93 -7.51 13.20
C CYS A 33 4.54 -8.55 14.27
N TRP A 34 3.93 -8.14 15.38
CA TRP A 34 3.54 -9.07 16.45
C TRP A 34 2.27 -9.81 16.07
N THR A 35 1.22 -9.08 15.67
CA THR A 35 -0.03 -9.69 15.23
C THR A 35 0.19 -10.58 14.02
N LEU A 36 1.00 -10.12 13.06
CA LEU A 36 1.33 -10.89 11.85
C LEU A 36 2.12 -12.16 12.17
N ALA A 37 3.04 -12.12 13.14
CA ALA A 37 3.78 -13.30 13.58
C ALA A 37 2.86 -14.26 14.34
N GLU A 38 2.00 -13.74 15.22
CA GLU A 38 1.00 -14.52 15.94
C GLU A 38 0.05 -15.23 14.96
N TYR A 39 -0.39 -14.53 13.93
CA TYR A 39 -1.22 -15.07 12.85
C TYR A 39 -0.48 -16.12 11.99
N ALA A 40 0.80 -15.90 11.70
CA ALA A 40 1.62 -16.82 10.94
C ALA A 40 1.99 -18.11 11.70
N GLY A 41 1.61 -18.24 12.98
CA GLY A 41 1.96 -19.38 13.82
C GLY A 41 3.37 -19.29 14.45
N ASP A 42 4.05 -18.15 14.33
CA ASP A 42 5.40 -17.97 14.87
C ASP A 42 5.36 -17.85 16.41
N THR A 43 6.43 -18.33 17.07
CA THR A 43 6.53 -18.24 18.54
C THR A 43 6.89 -16.83 19.03
N THR A 44 7.46 -15.99 18.16
CA THR A 44 7.94 -14.63 18.47
C THR A 44 7.90 -13.75 17.21
N PRO A 45 7.89 -12.41 17.33
CA PRO A 45 7.92 -11.52 16.15
C PRO A 45 9.29 -11.42 15.48
N TYR A 46 10.33 -12.04 16.04
CA TYR A 46 11.72 -11.84 15.58
C TYR A 46 11.97 -12.34 14.16
N GLY A 47 11.22 -13.36 13.71
CA GLY A 47 11.30 -13.86 12.33
C GLY A 47 10.90 -12.79 11.30
N LEU A 48 9.79 -12.11 11.53
CA LEU A 48 9.30 -11.03 10.67
C LEU A 48 10.15 -9.76 10.81
N GLN A 49 10.60 -9.42 12.02
CA GLN A 49 11.54 -8.32 12.22
C GLN A 49 12.87 -8.57 11.49
N HIS A 50 13.37 -9.80 11.50
CA HIS A 50 14.57 -10.19 10.74
C HIS A 50 14.33 -10.11 9.23
N LEU A 51 13.17 -10.57 8.74
CA LEU A 51 12.78 -10.45 7.33
C LEU A 51 12.92 -9.00 6.81
N LEU A 52 12.39 -8.05 7.59
CA LEU A 52 12.41 -6.64 7.22
C LEU A 52 13.80 -6.02 7.39
N SER A 53 14.51 -6.35 8.47
CA SER A 53 15.74 -5.63 8.83
C SER A 53 17.04 -6.20 8.25
N ARG A 54 17.19 -7.53 8.22
CA ARG A 54 18.50 -8.19 8.03
C ARG A 54 18.51 -9.30 6.99
N ALA A 55 17.36 -9.88 6.65
CA ALA A 55 17.30 -10.95 5.65
C ALA A 55 17.82 -10.45 4.29
N ARG A 56 18.45 -11.35 3.53
CA ARG A 56 18.95 -11.07 2.18
C ARG A 56 17.84 -11.32 1.15
N TRP A 57 17.28 -10.22 0.64
CA TRP A 57 16.37 -10.18 -0.50
C TRP A 57 16.36 -8.77 -1.08
N ASP A 58 16.04 -8.69 -2.37
CA ASP A 58 16.08 -7.46 -3.16
C ASP A 58 14.70 -6.78 -3.16
N ALA A 59 14.56 -5.70 -2.39
CA ALA A 59 13.30 -4.98 -2.27
C ALA A 59 12.97 -4.14 -3.50
N ASP A 60 13.98 -3.58 -4.16
CA ASP A 60 13.80 -2.79 -5.38
C ASP A 60 13.34 -3.67 -6.54
N ALA A 61 13.93 -4.86 -6.67
CA ALA A 61 13.49 -5.82 -7.67
C ALA A 61 12.08 -6.36 -7.38
N VAL A 62 11.70 -6.56 -6.12
CA VAL A 62 10.32 -6.91 -5.76
C VAL A 62 9.36 -5.76 -6.10
N ARG A 63 9.72 -4.50 -5.82
CA ARG A 63 8.93 -3.32 -6.23
C ARG A 63 8.74 -3.30 -7.75
N ASP A 64 9.80 -3.57 -8.51
CA ASP A 64 9.74 -3.59 -9.97
C ASP A 64 8.91 -4.76 -10.51
N ASP A 65 8.94 -5.93 -9.86
CA ASP A 65 8.06 -7.06 -10.16
C ASP A 65 6.58 -6.72 -9.89
N ILE A 66 6.30 -6.00 -8.79
CA ILE A 66 4.95 -5.50 -8.47
C ILE A 66 4.48 -4.51 -9.54
N ARG A 67 5.32 -3.53 -9.89
CA ARG A 67 5.03 -2.57 -10.97
C ARG A 67 4.70 -3.30 -12.26
N SER A 68 5.53 -4.26 -12.66
CA SER A 68 5.34 -5.05 -13.87
C SER A 68 4.02 -5.83 -13.83
N PHE A 69 3.69 -6.43 -12.69
CA PHE A 69 2.40 -7.11 -12.47
C PHE A 69 1.20 -6.19 -12.64
N VAL A 70 1.24 -5.01 -12.04
CA VAL A 70 0.15 -4.03 -12.16
C VAL A 70 0.01 -3.55 -13.60
N VAL A 71 1.12 -3.22 -14.28
CA VAL A 71 1.08 -2.78 -15.68
C VAL A 71 0.54 -3.89 -16.58
N GLU A 72 1.05 -5.11 -16.49
CA GLU A 72 0.59 -6.22 -17.33
C GLU A 72 -0.92 -6.49 -17.19
N ARG A 73 -1.49 -6.30 -16.00
CA ARG A 73 -2.90 -6.61 -15.72
C ARG A 73 -3.85 -5.44 -15.94
N LEU A 74 -3.38 -4.22 -15.67
CA LEU A 74 -4.22 -3.01 -15.69
C LEU A 74 -3.88 -2.07 -16.85
N HIS A 75 -2.96 -2.43 -17.74
CA HIS A 75 -2.68 -1.61 -18.92
C HIS A 75 -3.91 -1.49 -19.81
N HIS A 76 -4.04 -0.32 -20.43
CA HIS A 76 -5.01 -0.05 -21.48
C HIS A 76 -4.37 0.91 -22.48
N GLN A 77 -4.70 0.80 -23.76
CA GLN A 77 -4.11 1.68 -24.80
C GLN A 77 -4.44 3.15 -24.55
N GLU A 78 -5.61 3.41 -23.98
CA GLU A 78 -6.08 4.76 -23.61
C GLU A 78 -5.70 5.16 -22.17
N ALA A 79 -4.84 4.40 -21.49
CA ALA A 79 -4.41 4.74 -20.14
C ALA A 79 -3.60 6.03 -20.14
N VAL A 80 -3.94 6.93 -19.21
CA VAL A 80 -3.23 8.17 -18.95
C VAL A 80 -2.62 8.07 -17.56
N LEU A 81 -1.30 8.23 -17.48
CA LEU A 81 -0.57 8.33 -16.22
C LEU A 81 -0.47 9.81 -15.83
N VAL A 82 -0.88 10.14 -14.62
CA VAL A 82 -0.69 11.45 -14.02
C VAL A 82 0.06 11.28 -12.70
N VAL A 83 1.24 11.88 -12.62
CA VAL A 83 2.07 11.92 -11.41
C VAL A 83 2.02 13.34 -10.84
N ASP A 84 1.72 13.45 -9.56
CA ASP A 84 1.64 14.70 -8.82
C ASP A 84 2.44 14.55 -7.51
N GLU A 85 2.96 15.66 -7.01
CA GLU A 85 3.55 15.71 -5.69
C GLU A 85 2.44 15.54 -4.64
N THR A 86 2.47 14.42 -3.93
CA THR A 86 1.57 14.19 -2.80
C THR A 86 2.28 14.57 -1.51
N GLY A 87 2.08 15.82 -1.06
CA GLY A 87 2.38 16.23 0.31
C GLY A 87 1.27 15.77 1.26
N ASP A 88 1.62 15.04 2.31
CA ASP A 88 0.68 14.50 3.30
C ASP A 88 0.34 15.60 4.35
N LEU A 89 -0.74 16.34 4.14
CA LEU A 89 -1.24 17.32 5.11
C LEU A 89 -2.21 16.64 6.09
N LYS A 90 -1.84 16.56 7.37
CA LYS A 90 -2.70 16.04 8.46
C LYS A 90 -3.97 16.91 8.66
N LYS A 91 -5.05 16.23 9.06
CA LYS A 91 -6.44 16.74 9.22
C LYS A 91 -6.61 17.99 10.11
N GLY A 92 -7.49 18.88 9.66
CA GLY A 92 -8.11 20.01 10.37
C GLY A 92 -9.47 20.38 9.76
N THR A 93 -10.32 21.13 10.48
CA THR A 93 -11.78 21.29 10.28
C THR A 93 -12.27 22.20 9.13
N LEU A 94 -11.48 22.41 8.07
CA LEU A 94 -11.83 23.26 6.92
C LEU A 94 -11.90 22.48 5.60
N THR A 95 -12.50 21.29 5.61
CA THR A 95 -12.46 20.36 4.46
C THR A 95 -13.05 21.00 3.20
N VAL A 96 -12.20 21.17 2.17
CA VAL A 96 -12.59 21.68 0.85
C VAL A 96 -12.85 20.51 -0.08
N GLY A 97 -14.03 20.47 -0.71
CA GLY A 97 -14.37 19.35 -1.61
C GLY A 97 -15.80 19.29 -2.13
N VAL A 98 -16.66 20.28 -1.82
CA VAL A 98 -18.07 20.27 -2.25
C VAL A 98 -18.50 21.51 -3.04
N GLN A 99 -17.56 22.41 -3.36
CA GLN A 99 -17.82 23.57 -4.23
C GLN A 99 -16.99 23.46 -5.50
N ARG A 100 -17.58 23.88 -6.63
CA ARG A 100 -16.88 24.00 -7.91
C ARG A 100 -15.68 24.93 -7.74
N GLN A 101 -14.48 24.37 -7.67
CA GLN A 101 -13.26 25.15 -7.74
C GLN A 101 -12.98 25.48 -9.20
N TYR A 102 -13.11 26.74 -9.58
CA TYR A 102 -12.67 27.20 -10.89
C TYR A 102 -11.14 27.28 -10.89
N SER A 103 -10.51 26.45 -11.72
CA SER A 103 -9.06 26.47 -11.94
C SER A 103 -8.79 26.72 -13.41
N ASP A 104 -7.75 27.50 -13.68
CA ASP A 104 -7.21 27.64 -15.04
C ASP A 104 -6.19 26.52 -15.24
N TRP A 105 -6.09 26.00 -16.46
CA TRP A 105 -5.18 24.91 -16.80
C TRP A 105 -4.33 25.29 -17.99
N ALA A 106 -3.05 24.93 -17.93
CA ALA A 106 -2.12 25.05 -19.03
C ALA A 106 -1.39 23.72 -19.24
N LEU A 107 -0.98 23.46 -20.48
CA LEU A 107 -0.29 22.24 -20.87
C LEU A 107 0.92 22.63 -21.70
N THR A 108 2.05 21.99 -21.42
CA THR A 108 3.25 22.08 -22.25
C THR A 108 3.85 20.69 -22.42
N ASP A 109 4.42 20.40 -23.58
CA ASP A 109 5.22 19.21 -23.77
C ASP A 109 6.53 19.34 -22.96
N ILE A 110 7.04 18.21 -22.47
CA ILE A 110 8.34 18.11 -21.80
C ILE A 110 9.23 17.13 -22.56
N ALA A 111 10.52 17.42 -22.61
CA ALA A 111 11.48 16.53 -23.25
C ALA A 111 11.61 15.22 -22.47
N ASP A 112 11.42 14.10 -23.16
CA ASP A 112 11.67 12.75 -22.68
C ASP A 112 12.02 11.88 -23.88
N ASP A 113 13.12 11.12 -23.80
CA ASP A 113 13.61 10.29 -24.91
C ASP A 113 12.77 9.02 -25.13
N ARG A 114 11.79 8.77 -24.25
CA ARG A 114 10.89 7.62 -24.33
C ARG A 114 9.70 7.91 -25.25
N PRO A 115 9.20 6.91 -25.99
CA PRO A 115 8.04 7.09 -26.87
C PRO A 115 6.79 7.52 -26.09
N GLY A 116 5.83 8.12 -26.80
CA GLY A 116 4.57 8.63 -26.25
C GLY A 116 4.60 10.13 -26.00
N HIS A 117 3.50 10.65 -25.44
CA HIS A 117 3.34 12.06 -25.15
C HIS A 117 3.67 12.32 -23.68
N HIS A 118 4.72 13.09 -23.42
CA HIS A 118 5.14 13.48 -22.08
C HIS A 118 4.87 14.96 -21.91
N GLN A 119 4.00 15.30 -20.96
CA GLN A 119 3.49 16.65 -20.83
C GLN A 119 3.50 17.11 -19.38
N LEU A 120 3.70 18.40 -19.15
CA LEU A 120 3.51 19.06 -17.87
C LEU A 120 2.17 19.79 -17.90
N LEU A 121 1.24 19.31 -17.10
CA LEU A 121 -0.04 19.95 -16.85
C LEU A 121 0.09 20.85 -15.62
N VAL A 122 -0.31 22.11 -15.76
CA VAL A 122 -0.24 23.12 -14.72
C VAL A 122 -1.66 23.53 -14.34
N ARG A 123 -2.00 23.41 -13.06
CA ARG A 123 -3.26 23.91 -12.50
C ARG A 123 -3.00 25.22 -11.78
N ARG A 124 -3.81 26.24 -12.04
CA ARG A 124 -3.83 27.48 -11.26
C ARG A 124 -5.14 27.62 -10.50
N ASN A 125 -5.07 27.75 -9.18
CA ASN A 125 -6.23 28.14 -8.39
C ASN A 125 -6.58 29.61 -8.70
N ARG A 126 -7.79 29.88 -9.20
CA ARG A 126 -8.17 31.26 -9.60
C ARG A 126 -8.23 32.24 -8.42
N ARG A 127 -8.50 31.75 -7.21
CA ARG A 127 -8.62 32.56 -5.99
C ARG A 127 -7.27 32.76 -5.30
N THR A 128 -6.57 31.67 -4.99
CA THR A 128 -5.30 31.74 -4.24
C THR A 128 -4.09 31.98 -5.14
N ARG A 129 -4.24 31.81 -6.46
CA ARG A 129 -3.18 31.91 -7.48
C ARG A 129 -2.08 30.85 -7.35
N GLU A 130 -2.23 29.91 -6.42
CA GLU A 130 -1.34 28.76 -6.24
C GLU A 130 -1.32 27.87 -7.47
N LEU A 131 -0.13 27.32 -7.75
CA LEU A 131 0.12 26.42 -8.86
C LEU A 131 0.29 24.98 -8.37
N GLY A 132 -0.33 24.05 -9.08
CA GLY A 132 -0.06 22.62 -8.98
C GLY A 132 0.52 22.10 -10.28
N PHE A 133 1.47 21.18 -10.19
CA PHE A 133 2.22 20.67 -11.33
C PHE A 133 2.04 19.16 -11.43
N TYR A 134 1.65 18.69 -12.61
CA TYR A 134 1.35 17.30 -12.88
C TYR A 134 2.19 16.82 -14.06
N ARG A 135 2.99 15.77 -13.88
CA ARG A 135 3.65 15.10 -14.99
C ARG A 135 2.69 14.08 -15.58
N CYS A 136 2.34 14.27 -16.85
CA CYS A 136 1.39 13.43 -17.57
C CYS A 136 2.10 12.59 -18.63
N TYR A 137 1.64 11.36 -18.81
CA TYR A 137 2.04 10.47 -19.90
C TYR A 137 0.83 9.80 -20.53
N SER A 138 0.80 9.74 -21.86
CA SER A 138 -0.14 8.93 -22.63
C SER A 138 0.54 8.33 -23.86
N ALA A 139 0.17 7.11 -24.22
CA ALA A 139 0.74 6.44 -25.39
C ALA A 139 0.33 7.11 -26.72
N THR A 140 -0.90 7.61 -26.77
CA THR A 140 -1.45 8.39 -27.89
C THR A 140 -1.77 9.80 -27.44
N GLN A 141 -1.97 10.72 -28.40
CA GLN A 141 -2.37 12.07 -28.10
C GLN A 141 -3.78 12.07 -27.49
N VAL A 142 -3.93 12.70 -26.32
CA VAL A 142 -5.21 12.83 -25.64
C VAL A 142 -5.61 14.31 -25.48
N PRO A 143 -6.90 14.64 -25.50
CA PRO A 143 -7.36 16.00 -25.26
C PRO A 143 -6.98 16.50 -23.86
N LEU A 144 -6.76 17.82 -23.72
CA LEU A 144 -6.54 18.48 -22.42
C LEU A 144 -7.65 18.15 -21.41
N SER A 145 -8.91 18.06 -21.86
CA SER A 145 -10.04 17.69 -21.00
C SER A 145 -9.87 16.31 -20.36
N THR A 146 -9.25 15.35 -21.05
CA THR A 146 -8.93 14.03 -20.49
C THR A 146 -7.88 14.15 -19.39
N LEU A 147 -6.80 14.91 -19.63
CA LEU A 147 -5.74 15.13 -18.64
C LEU A 147 -6.28 15.84 -17.39
N VAL A 148 -7.09 16.90 -17.58
CA VAL A 148 -7.77 17.62 -16.49
C VAL A 148 -8.71 16.71 -15.72
N ARG A 149 -9.47 15.85 -16.40
CA ARG A 149 -10.36 14.89 -15.75
C ARG A 149 -9.58 13.88 -14.90
N VAL A 150 -8.47 13.36 -15.40
CA VAL A 150 -7.63 12.39 -14.66
C VAL A 150 -6.93 13.06 -13.49
N ALA A 151 -6.33 14.24 -13.69
CA ALA A 151 -5.72 15.02 -12.60
C ALA A 151 -6.74 15.47 -11.55
N GLY A 152 -7.97 15.81 -11.98
CA GLY A 152 -9.08 16.18 -11.11
C GLY A 152 -9.60 15.02 -10.24
N ARG A 153 -9.29 13.76 -10.61
CA ARG A 153 -9.56 12.57 -9.80
C ARG A 153 -8.51 12.31 -8.71
N ARG A 154 -7.70 13.31 -8.34
CA ARG A 154 -6.73 13.22 -7.23
C ARG A 154 -7.33 12.63 -5.93
N TRP A 155 -8.61 12.87 -5.65
CA TRP A 155 -9.27 12.26 -4.50
C TRP A 155 -9.29 10.72 -4.54
N THR A 156 -9.40 10.11 -5.72
CA THR A 156 -9.34 8.64 -5.88
C THR A 156 -7.97 8.08 -5.49
N VAL A 157 -6.90 8.88 -5.65
CA VAL A 157 -5.57 8.51 -5.17
C VAL A 157 -5.55 8.47 -3.64
N GLU A 158 -6.14 9.47 -2.98
CA GLU A 158 -6.29 9.48 -1.52
C GLU A 158 -7.11 8.29 -1.03
N GLU A 159 -8.23 7.96 -1.68
CA GLU A 159 -9.01 6.76 -1.36
C GLU A 159 -8.20 5.46 -1.52
N THR A 160 -7.32 5.40 -2.52
CA THR A 160 -6.41 4.26 -2.72
C THR A 160 -5.37 4.19 -1.59
N PHE A 161 -4.80 5.32 -1.16
CA PHE A 161 -3.90 5.38 -0.01
C PHE A 161 -4.61 4.97 1.29
N GLN A 162 -5.83 5.47 1.54
CA GLN A 162 -6.63 5.06 2.69
C GLN A 162 -6.98 3.57 2.65
N SER A 163 -7.29 3.05 1.46
CA SER A 163 -7.51 1.61 1.25
C SER A 163 -6.23 0.81 1.49
N GLY A 164 -5.06 1.29 1.06
CA GLY A 164 -3.77 0.65 1.34
C GLY A 164 -3.44 0.62 2.84
N LYS A 165 -3.73 1.72 3.56
CA LYS A 165 -3.59 1.81 5.01
C LYS A 165 -4.52 0.81 5.72
N GLY A 166 -5.82 0.87 5.45
CA GLY A 166 -6.81 -0.01 6.09
C GLY A 166 -6.70 -1.49 5.72
N LEU A 167 -6.47 -1.81 4.44
CA LEU A 167 -6.51 -3.19 3.95
C LEU A 167 -5.15 -3.87 3.90
N ALA A 168 -4.05 -3.13 3.81
CA ALA A 168 -2.71 -3.72 3.68
C ALA A 168 -1.73 -3.24 4.76
N GLY A 169 -2.20 -2.51 5.78
CA GLY A 169 -1.37 -2.07 6.90
C GLY A 169 -0.23 -1.14 6.48
N LEU A 170 -0.43 -0.33 5.44
CA LEU A 170 0.63 0.48 4.84
C LEU A 170 1.29 1.45 5.83
N ASP A 171 0.53 1.96 6.82
CA ASP A 171 0.97 2.88 7.88
C ASP A 171 1.08 2.22 9.27
N GLU A 172 0.95 0.90 9.34
CA GLU A 172 1.02 0.15 10.60
C GLU A 172 2.42 -0.37 10.94
N ASP A 173 3.42 0.09 10.19
CA ASP A 173 4.82 -0.29 10.42
C ASP A 173 5.31 0.21 11.78
N GLN A 174 6.16 -0.59 12.42
CA GLN A 174 6.79 -0.26 13.70
C GLN A 174 8.31 -0.11 13.55
N VAL A 175 8.77 0.11 12.32
CA VAL A 175 10.20 0.10 11.99
C VAL A 175 10.77 1.52 11.99
N ARG A 176 12.09 1.63 12.16
CA ARG A 176 12.77 2.93 12.32
C ARG A 176 13.91 3.17 11.34
N ARG A 177 14.17 2.20 10.46
CA ARG A 177 15.28 2.25 9.50
C ARG A 177 14.71 2.22 8.10
N TRP A 178 15.30 3.00 7.20
CA TRP A 178 14.92 3.08 5.78
C TRP A 178 14.72 1.70 5.15
N THR A 179 15.71 0.81 5.26
CA THR A 179 15.63 -0.54 4.67
C THR A 179 14.42 -1.32 5.17
N SER A 180 14.15 -1.30 6.47
CA SER A 180 13.02 -2.00 7.05
C SER A 180 11.69 -1.38 6.60
N TRP A 181 11.61 -0.05 6.54
CA TRP A 181 10.44 0.69 6.10
C TRP A 181 10.14 0.42 4.62
N HIS A 182 11.14 0.55 3.75
CA HIS A 182 11.00 0.31 2.32
C HIS A 182 10.52 -1.12 2.05
N ARG A 183 11.06 -2.10 2.80
CA ARG A 183 10.64 -3.50 2.73
C ARG A 183 9.21 -3.74 3.23
N TRP A 184 8.79 -3.05 4.29
CA TRP A 184 7.41 -3.08 4.75
C TRP A 184 6.46 -2.57 3.68
N VAL A 185 6.71 -1.34 3.20
CA VAL A 185 5.93 -0.67 2.16
C VAL A 185 5.86 -1.54 0.91
N THR A 186 6.96 -2.14 0.48
CA THR A 186 6.98 -3.02 -0.69
C THR A 186 6.04 -4.23 -0.52
N LEU A 187 6.04 -4.88 0.66
CA LEU A 187 5.16 -6.02 0.92
C LEU A 187 3.69 -5.59 1.10
N ALA A 188 3.43 -4.43 1.68
CA ALA A 188 2.10 -3.83 1.75
C ALA A 188 1.55 -3.47 0.37
N MET A 189 2.38 -2.87 -0.48
CA MET A 189 2.03 -2.58 -1.88
C MET A 189 1.78 -3.86 -2.68
N LEU A 190 2.50 -4.96 -2.40
CA LEU A 190 2.22 -6.26 -3.00
C LEU A 190 0.83 -6.79 -2.62
N ALA A 191 0.48 -6.71 -1.33
CA ALA A 191 -0.83 -7.13 -0.84
C ALA A 191 -1.95 -6.28 -1.46
N HIS A 192 -1.78 -4.95 -1.49
CA HIS A 192 -2.74 -4.05 -2.09
C HIS A 192 -2.87 -4.26 -3.62
N ALA A 193 -1.76 -4.41 -4.33
CA ALA A 193 -1.76 -4.71 -5.76
C ALA A 193 -2.50 -6.01 -6.08
N PHE A 194 -2.37 -7.04 -5.23
CA PHE A 194 -3.14 -8.27 -5.38
C PHE A 194 -4.65 -8.00 -5.30
N LEU A 195 -5.12 -7.29 -4.27
CA LEU A 195 -6.55 -6.98 -4.13
C LEU A 195 -7.08 -6.15 -5.30
N THR A 196 -6.32 -5.13 -5.74
CA THR A 196 -6.72 -4.24 -6.83
C THR A 196 -6.76 -4.96 -8.18
N VAL A 197 -5.79 -5.84 -8.46
CA VAL A 197 -5.80 -6.63 -9.70
C VAL A 197 -6.91 -7.66 -9.69
N VAL A 198 -7.11 -8.40 -8.60
CA VAL A 198 -8.23 -9.36 -8.50
C VAL A 198 -9.55 -8.64 -8.73
N ARG A 199 -9.74 -7.46 -8.11
CA ARG A 199 -10.94 -6.65 -8.34
C ARG A 199 -11.15 -6.30 -9.80
N ALA A 200 -10.10 -5.82 -10.47
CA ALA A 200 -10.17 -5.42 -11.87
C ALA A 200 -10.44 -6.63 -12.79
N ASP A 201 -9.76 -7.75 -12.55
CA ASP A 201 -9.92 -8.99 -13.31
C ASP A 201 -11.34 -9.55 -13.16
N GLU A 202 -11.88 -9.58 -11.94
CA GLU A 202 -13.26 -10.04 -11.68
C GLU A 202 -14.28 -9.11 -12.33
N GLN A 203 -14.11 -7.80 -12.22
CA GLN A 203 -15.00 -6.83 -12.88
C GLN A 203 -15.00 -6.95 -14.41
N ALA A 204 -13.86 -7.30 -15.00
CA ALA A 204 -13.72 -7.49 -16.44
C ALA A 204 -14.33 -8.81 -16.93
N ARG A 205 -14.34 -9.84 -16.08
CA ARG A 205 -14.90 -11.17 -16.39
C ARG A 205 -16.41 -11.20 -16.20
N ASP A 206 -16.86 -10.74 -15.05
CA ASP A 206 -18.24 -10.80 -14.60
C ASP A 206 -18.73 -9.39 -14.21
N PRO A 207 -19.36 -8.67 -15.16
CA PRO A 207 -19.95 -7.38 -14.88
C PRO A 207 -20.94 -7.47 -13.72
N THR A 208 -20.97 -6.42 -12.89
CA THR A 208 -21.81 -6.36 -11.70
C THR A 208 -23.28 -6.60 -12.06
N PRO A 209 -23.95 -7.62 -11.47
CA PRO A 209 -25.37 -7.86 -11.68
C PRO A 209 -26.23 -6.69 -11.22
N ASP A 210 -27.40 -6.54 -11.83
CA ASP A 210 -28.37 -5.53 -11.42
C ASP A 210 -28.75 -5.68 -9.94
N GLY A 211 -28.72 -4.58 -9.20
CA GLY A 211 -29.03 -4.53 -7.77
C GLY A 211 -27.85 -4.76 -6.83
N LEU A 212 -26.63 -5.02 -7.34
CA LEU A 212 -25.41 -5.12 -6.54
C LEU A 212 -24.45 -3.96 -6.81
N ILE A 213 -23.61 -3.64 -5.82
CA ILE A 213 -22.45 -2.78 -6.05
C ILE A 213 -21.30 -3.60 -6.62
N PRO A 214 -20.37 -2.99 -7.38
CA PRO A 214 -19.16 -3.65 -7.85
C PRO A 214 -18.37 -4.27 -6.70
N LEU A 215 -17.75 -5.42 -6.97
CA LEU A 215 -16.91 -6.11 -5.99
C LEU A 215 -15.82 -5.15 -5.49
N THR A 216 -15.70 -5.02 -4.18
CA THR A 216 -14.75 -4.09 -3.55
C THR A 216 -13.49 -4.83 -3.11
N CYS A 217 -12.38 -4.10 -2.94
CA CYS A 217 -11.16 -4.69 -2.37
C CYS A 217 -11.41 -5.25 -0.96
N ASN A 218 -12.32 -4.64 -0.18
CA ASN A 218 -12.71 -5.12 1.15
C ASN A 218 -13.40 -6.49 1.05
N GLU A 219 -14.34 -6.63 0.11
CA GLU A 219 -15.07 -7.89 -0.07
C GLU A 219 -14.13 -9.00 -0.56
N ILE A 220 -13.24 -8.70 -1.50
CA ILE A 220 -12.21 -9.65 -1.95
C ILE A 220 -11.32 -10.07 -0.79
N GLN A 221 -10.91 -9.11 0.06
CA GLN A 221 -10.10 -9.41 1.23
C GLN A 221 -10.85 -10.34 2.21
N HIS A 222 -12.13 -10.05 2.46
CA HIS A 222 -12.99 -10.86 3.33
C HIS A 222 -13.13 -12.29 2.80
N LEU A 223 -13.50 -12.44 1.52
CA LEU A 223 -13.64 -13.73 0.85
C LEU A 223 -12.31 -14.49 0.80
N PHE A 224 -11.20 -13.82 0.49
CA PHE A 224 -9.88 -14.42 0.48
C PHE A 224 -9.50 -14.98 1.85
N THR A 225 -9.75 -14.21 2.92
CA THR A 225 -9.48 -14.65 4.29
C THR A 225 -10.35 -15.85 4.66
N ALA A 226 -11.65 -15.79 4.38
CA ALA A 226 -12.60 -16.84 4.72
C ALA A 226 -12.33 -18.17 3.98
N LEU A 227 -11.99 -18.09 2.68
CA LEU A 227 -11.87 -19.28 1.82
C LEU A 227 -10.47 -19.88 1.80
N ILE A 228 -9.43 -19.06 2.00
CA ILE A 228 -8.04 -19.49 1.79
C ILE A 228 -7.25 -19.53 3.10
N VAL A 229 -7.65 -18.78 4.13
CA VAL A 229 -6.79 -18.55 5.30
C VAL A 229 -7.46 -18.83 6.64
N GLN A 230 -7.42 -20.09 7.08
CA GLN A 230 -7.68 -20.52 8.47
C GLN A 230 -6.80 -21.75 8.81
N PRO A 231 -6.26 -21.84 10.05
CA PRO A 231 -7.08 -22.01 11.25
C PRO A 231 -6.76 -21.08 12.44
N ALA A 232 -7.76 -20.94 13.32
CA ALA A 232 -7.62 -20.29 14.61
C ALA A 232 -6.62 -21.04 15.52
N PRO A 233 -5.66 -20.35 16.14
CA PRO A 233 -4.68 -21.02 17.00
C PRO A 233 -5.30 -21.50 18.32
N GLU A 234 -4.83 -22.67 18.76
CA GLU A 234 -5.21 -23.38 19.99
C GLU A 234 -5.01 -22.52 21.25
N ALA A 235 -5.79 -22.77 22.32
CA ALA A 235 -5.77 -21.96 23.54
C ALA A 235 -4.37 -21.80 24.17
N ALA A 236 -3.57 -22.88 24.17
CA ALA A 236 -2.20 -22.86 24.68
C ALA A 236 -1.29 -21.89 23.91
N TYR A 237 -1.48 -21.78 22.59
CA TYR A 237 -0.76 -20.83 21.74
C TYR A 237 -1.08 -19.38 22.12
N ARG A 238 -2.37 -19.07 22.34
CA ARG A 238 -2.84 -17.74 22.73
C ARG A 238 -2.30 -17.34 24.12
N LEU A 239 -2.31 -18.27 25.07
CA LEU A 239 -1.75 -18.05 26.41
C LEU A 239 -0.24 -17.77 26.37
N ARG A 240 0.51 -18.50 25.53
CA ARG A 240 1.93 -18.25 25.33
C ARG A 240 2.20 -16.84 24.78
N TRP A 241 1.44 -16.41 23.78
CA TRP A 241 1.55 -15.04 23.24
C TRP A 241 1.18 -13.97 24.27
N SER A 242 0.17 -14.22 25.11
CA SER A 242 -0.17 -13.35 26.25
C SER A 242 1.00 -13.23 27.24
N HIS A 243 1.65 -14.34 27.59
CA HIS A 243 2.80 -14.36 28.50
C HIS A 243 3.98 -13.59 27.89
N TRP A 244 4.28 -13.83 26.61
CA TRP A 244 5.36 -13.14 25.92
C TRP A 244 5.14 -11.62 25.87
N ARG A 245 3.93 -11.16 25.49
CA ARG A 245 3.59 -9.72 25.41
C ARG A 245 3.75 -9.02 26.76
N ARG A 246 3.21 -9.59 27.83
CA ARG A 246 3.32 -9.04 29.18
C ARG A 246 4.77 -8.95 29.64
N ARG A 247 5.58 -10.00 29.39
CA ARG A 247 7.01 -9.99 29.71
C ARG A 247 7.77 -8.91 28.93
N HIS A 248 7.45 -8.72 27.65
CA HIS A 248 8.08 -7.68 26.84
C HIS A 248 7.70 -6.27 27.32
N GLN A 249 6.42 -6.02 27.59
CA GLN A 249 5.94 -4.74 28.11
C GLN A 249 6.57 -4.40 29.45
N ALA A 250 6.66 -5.36 30.37
CA ALA A 250 7.35 -5.18 31.65
C ALA A 250 8.82 -4.75 31.45
N ARG A 251 9.57 -5.44 30.57
CA ARG A 251 10.96 -5.08 30.25
C ARG A 251 11.07 -3.67 29.66
N SER A 252 10.16 -3.29 28.77
CA SER A 252 10.13 -1.97 28.15
C SER A 252 9.85 -0.87 29.20
N GLN A 253 8.90 -1.11 30.10
CA GLN A 253 8.60 -0.19 31.22
C GLN A 253 9.82 -0.03 32.12
N THR A 254 10.44 -1.13 32.57
CA THR A 254 11.66 -1.08 33.40
C THR A 254 12.77 -0.29 32.71
N SER A 255 13.00 -0.51 31.42
CA SER A 255 14.02 0.20 30.64
C SER A 255 13.69 1.69 30.42
N HIS A 256 12.41 2.07 30.44
CA HIS A 256 11.99 3.46 30.36
C HIS A 256 12.22 4.17 31.70
N TYR A 257 11.79 3.55 32.81
CA TYR A 257 12.02 4.07 34.16
C TYR A 257 13.51 4.21 34.48
N GLN A 258 14.34 3.23 34.11
CA GLN A 258 15.80 3.31 34.28
C GLN A 258 16.43 4.46 33.49
N ARG A 259 15.93 4.76 32.28
CA ARG A 259 16.42 5.88 31.47
C ARG A 259 16.00 7.23 32.02
N GLN A 260 14.78 7.36 32.55
CA GLN A 260 14.34 8.58 33.22
C GLN A 260 15.14 8.84 34.50
N ALA A 261 15.38 7.79 35.30
CA ALA A 261 16.19 7.88 36.51
C ALA A 261 17.67 8.24 36.24
N ALA A 262 18.22 7.84 35.09
CA ALA A 262 19.60 8.16 34.69
C ALA A 262 19.76 9.56 34.04
N GLN A 263 18.67 10.26 33.78
CA GLN A 263 18.65 11.63 33.22
C GLN A 263 18.38 12.71 34.29
N THR A 264 18.24 12.29 35.55
CA THR A 264 18.09 13.15 36.73
C THR A 264 19.40 13.14 37.51
#